data_AF-A0A6N6S765-F1
#
_entry.id   AF-A0A6N6S765-F1
#
_cell.length_a   1.000
_cell.length_b   1.000
_cell.length_c   1.000
_cell.angle_alpha   90.00
_cell.angle_beta   90.00
_cell.angle_gamma   90.00
#
_symmetry.space_group_name_H-M   'P 1'
#
loop_
_entity.id
_entity.type
_entity.pdbx_description
1 polymer ?
#
loop_
_entity_poly.entity_id
_entity_poly.type
_entity_poly.pdbx_seq_one_letter_code
_entity_poly.pdbx_strand_id
1 'polypeptide(L)'
;YLTTYNQELEDYFTIGEEIDCYRNEAELLTKLYYYMTHPSHALKIGASGRMRCLRNHTWVNRFKTILNIIGISDRTLEMNHRGQFA
;
A
#
# COMPACT_ATOMS: atom_id res chain seq x y z
N TYR A 1 10.27 -5.42 -2.19
CA TYR A 1 10.61 -4.63 -0.98
C TYR A 1 10.97 -5.63 0.10
N LEU A 2 12.15 -5.53 0.70
CA LEU A 2 12.64 -6.41 1.75
C LEU A 2 12.86 -5.56 3.01
N THR A 3 12.28 -5.96 4.14
CA THR A 3 12.31 -5.18 5.39
C THR A 3 12.33 -6.08 6.63
N THR A 4 12.55 -5.53 7.81
CA THR A 4 12.43 -6.29 9.06
C THR A 4 10.97 -6.69 9.30
N TYR A 5 10.73 -7.91 9.74
CA TYR A 5 9.38 -8.37 10.10
C TYR A 5 8.84 -7.57 11.30
N ASN A 6 7.59 -7.13 11.18
CA ASN A 6 6.72 -6.81 12.30
C ASN A 6 5.36 -7.49 12.06
N GLN A 7 4.58 -7.72 13.12
CA GLN A 7 3.29 -8.39 12.97
C GLN A 7 2.26 -7.52 12.23
N GLU A 8 2.28 -6.20 12.45
CA GLU A 8 1.36 -5.25 11.80
C GLU A 8 1.44 -5.28 10.26
N LEU A 9 2.59 -5.66 9.69
CA LEU A 9 2.73 -5.78 8.24
C LEU A 9 1.80 -6.84 7.64
N GLU A 10 1.39 -7.85 8.41
CA GLU A 10 0.43 -8.87 7.95
C GLU A 10 -0.97 -8.30 7.74
N ASP A 11 -1.33 -7.22 8.45
CA ASP A 11 -2.61 -6.52 8.25
C ASP A 11 -2.65 -5.75 6.92
N TYR A 12 -1.47 -5.37 6.40
CA TYR A 12 -1.35 -4.50 5.23
C TYR A 12 -0.83 -5.22 3.99
N PHE A 13 -0.10 -6.32 4.14
CA PHE A 13 0.56 -7.02 3.03
C PHE A 13 0.50 -8.54 3.17
N THR A 14 0.46 -9.23 2.04
CA THR A 14 0.74 -10.67 1.99
C THR A 14 2.25 -10.90 1.92
N ILE A 15 2.86 -11.26 3.05
CA ILE A 15 4.30 -11.51 3.15
C ILE A 15 4.70 -12.71 2.28
N GLY A 16 5.78 -12.57 1.53
CA GLY A 16 6.25 -13.52 0.52
C GLY A 16 5.68 -13.29 -0.89
N GLU A 17 4.62 -12.48 -1.03
CA GLU A 17 3.98 -12.20 -2.32
C GLU A 17 4.05 -10.73 -2.73
N GLU A 18 3.73 -9.82 -1.80
CA GLU A 18 3.70 -8.37 -2.01
C GLU A 18 4.95 -7.69 -1.45
N ILE A 19 5.46 -8.18 -0.32
CA ILE A 19 6.71 -7.77 0.31
C ILE A 19 7.41 -9.02 0.83
N ASP A 20 8.67 -8.90 1.22
CA ASP A 20 9.34 -9.95 1.98
C ASP A 20 9.94 -9.38 3.26
N CYS A 21 10.07 -10.21 4.27
CA CYS A 21 10.57 -9.84 5.58
C CYS A 21 11.70 -10.76 6.06
N TYR A 22 12.58 -10.22 6.90
CA TYR A 22 13.57 -10.98 7.66
C TYR A 22 13.47 -10.65 9.15
N ARG A 23 13.83 -11.61 10.02
CA ARG A 23 13.77 -11.43 11.49
C ARG A 23 15.12 -11.18 12.12
N ASN A 24 16.20 -11.53 11.41
CA ASN A 24 17.57 -11.44 11.90
C ASN A 24 18.54 -11.35 10.70
N GLU A 25 19.82 -11.15 11.00
CA GLU A 25 20.88 -10.98 10.00
C GLU A 25 21.07 -12.24 9.13
N ALA A 26 20.99 -13.44 9.73
CA ALA A 26 21.16 -14.68 8.99
C ALA A 26 20.05 -14.89 7.94
N GLU A 27 18.79 -14.58 8.28
CA GLU A 27 17.67 -14.58 7.34
C GLU A 27 17.83 -13.52 6.25
N LEU A 28 18.31 -12.32 6.61
CA LEU A 28 18.58 -11.26 5.64
C LEU A 28 19.62 -11.71 4.61
N LEU A 29 20.74 -12.26 5.06
CA LEU A 29 21.79 -12.77 4.18
C LEU A 29 21.25 -13.87 3.27
N THR A 30 20.50 -14.82 3.83
CA THR A 30 19.87 -15.91 3.06
C THR A 30 18.96 -15.36 1.95
N LYS A 31 18.09 -14.39 2.28
CA LYS A 31 17.18 -13.75 1.32
C LYS A 31 17.94 -12.92 0.28
N LEU A 32 19.00 -12.23 0.66
CA LEU A 32 19.85 -11.48 -0.26
C LEU A 32 20.44 -12.41 -1.32
N TYR A 33 21.08 -13.51 -0.93
CA TYR A 33 21.63 -14.50 -1.87
C TYR A 33 20.54 -15.10 -2.76
N TYR A 34 19.37 -15.41 -2.18
CA TYR A 34 18.25 -15.94 -2.93
C TYR A 34 17.78 -14.96 -4.02
N TYR A 35 17.57 -13.69 -3.71
CA TYR A 35 17.12 -12.70 -4.69
C TYR A 35 18.19 -12.32 -5.72
N MET A 36 19.47 -12.35 -5.35
CA MET A 36 20.58 -12.14 -6.30
C MET A 36 20.62 -13.24 -7.37
N THR A 37 20.24 -14.47 -7.01
CA THR A 37 20.20 -15.61 -7.94
C THR A 37 18.84 -15.77 -8.63
N HIS A 38 17.79 -15.09 -8.14
CA HIS A 38 16.42 -15.14 -8.67
C HIS A 38 15.84 -13.73 -8.93
N PRO A 39 16.44 -12.93 -9.83
CA PRO A 39 16.03 -11.55 -10.05
C PRO A 39 14.58 -11.42 -10.54
N SER A 40 14.06 -12.40 -11.28
CA SER A 40 12.66 -12.42 -11.72
C SER A 40 11.69 -12.50 -10.54
N HIS A 41 12.03 -13.25 -9.49
CA HIS A 41 11.21 -13.35 -8.28
C HIS A 41 11.24 -12.03 -7.50
N ALA A 42 12.41 -11.40 -7.37
CA ALA A 42 12.55 -10.08 -6.76
C ALA A 42 11.68 -9.02 -7.47
N LEU A 43 11.71 -9.02 -8.82
CA LEU A 43 10.89 -8.13 -9.64
C LEU A 43 9.40 -8.39 -9.45
N LYS A 44 8.97 -9.66 -9.40
CA LYS A 44 7.58 -10.04 -9.17
C LYS A 44 7.06 -9.51 -7.83
N ILE A 45 7.76 -9.80 -6.73
CA ILE A 45 7.36 -9.30 -5.40
C ILE A 45 7.37 -7.76 -5.38
N GLY A 46 8.40 -7.13 -5.92
CA GLY A 46 8.49 -5.68 -6.01
C GLY A 46 7.32 -5.04 -6.76
N ALA A 47 6.89 -5.63 -7.87
CA ALA A 47 5.75 -5.17 -8.66
C ALA A 47 4.42 -5.36 -7.90
N SER A 48 4.22 -6.50 -7.25
CA SER A 48 3.04 -6.77 -6.42
C SER A 48 2.91 -5.77 -5.27
N GLY A 49 4.00 -5.53 -4.53
CA GLY A 49 4.03 -4.54 -3.45
C GLY A 49 3.75 -3.12 -3.94
N ARG A 50 4.29 -2.72 -5.08
CA ARG A 50 3.98 -1.43 -5.71
C ARG A 50 2.49 -1.32 -6.03
N MET A 51 1.90 -2.36 -6.63
CA MET A 51 0.47 -2.39 -6.97
C MET A 51 -0.40 -2.26 -5.71
N ARG A 52 -0.06 -2.99 -4.63
CA ARG A 52 -0.72 -2.89 -3.32
C ARG A 52 -0.68 -1.47 -2.77
N CYS A 53 0.48 -0.82 -2.79
CA CYS A 53 0.63 0.56 -2.32
C CYS A 53 -0.19 1.56 -3.12
N LEU A 54 -0.16 1.48 -4.45
CA LEU A 54 -0.95 2.36 -5.32
C LEU A 54 -2.46 2.17 -5.12
N ARG A 55 -2.90 0.94 -4.83
CA ARG A 55 -4.30 0.62 -4.59
C ARG A 55 -4.77 1.08 -3.21
N ASN A 56 -3.98 0.84 -2.16
CA ASN A 56 -4.47 0.91 -0.77
C ASN A 56 -3.76 1.95 0.11
N HIS A 57 -2.51 2.31 -0.20
CA HIS A 57 -1.64 3.07 0.71
C HIS A 57 -1.23 4.43 0.15
N THR A 58 -2.05 5.01 -0.72
CA THR A 58 -1.88 6.42 -1.12
C THR A 58 -2.44 7.36 -0.04
N TRP A 59 -1.83 8.53 0.09
CA TRP A 59 -2.35 9.59 0.96
C TRP A 59 -3.79 9.97 0.62
N VAL A 60 -4.13 10.03 -0.68
CA VAL A 60 -5.50 10.32 -1.14
C VAL A 60 -6.51 9.35 -0.53
N ASN A 61 -6.24 8.03 -0.55
CA ASN A 61 -7.16 7.04 0.00
C ASN A 61 -7.25 7.11 1.53
N ARG A 62 -6.10 7.34 2.20
CA ARG A 62 -6.06 7.50 3.66
C ARG A 62 -6.82 8.75 4.12
N PHE A 63 -6.63 9.89 3.44
CA PHE A 63 -7.36 11.12 3.74
C PHE A 63 -8.85 10.98 3.48
N LYS A 64 -9.28 10.36 2.37
CA LYS A 64 -10.70 10.05 2.15
C LYS A 64 -11.30 9.24 3.31
N THR A 65 -10.57 8.24 3.79
CA THR A 65 -10.99 7.42 4.93
C THR A 65 -11.11 8.26 6.22
N ILE A 66 -10.08 9.05 6.54
CA ILE A 66 -10.08 9.93 7.72
C ILE A 66 -11.24 10.94 7.65
N LEU A 67 -11.40 11.64 6.53
CA LEU A 67 -12.45 12.64 6.32
C LEU A 67 -13.85 12.01 6.43
N ASN A 68 -14.03 10.79 5.93
CA ASN A 68 -15.28 10.03 6.12
C ASN A 68 -15.53 9.73 7.60
N ILE A 69 -14.52 9.25 8.34
CA ILE A 69 -14.65 8.88 9.77
C ILE A 69 -15.02 10.10 10.63
N ILE A 70 -14.42 11.26 10.37
CA ILE A 70 -14.68 12.49 11.13
C ILE A 70 -15.92 13.26 10.63
N GLY A 71 -16.60 12.78 9.59
CA GLY A 71 -17.83 13.38 9.06
C GLY A 71 -17.63 14.65 8.22
N ILE A 72 -16.42 14.88 7.69
CA ILE A 72 -16.07 16.05 6.86
C ILE A 72 -16.10 15.72 5.36
N SER A 73 -16.36 14.46 5.00
CA SER A 73 -16.54 14.04 3.60
C SER A 73 -17.84 14.61 3.03
N ASP A 74 -17.73 15.41 1.96
CA ASP A 74 -18.81 16.21 1.39
C ASP A 74 -20.08 15.40 1.09
N ARG A 75 -21.11 15.60 1.92
CA ARG A 75 -22.44 15.91 1.41
C ARG A 75 -22.46 17.40 1.16
N THR A 76 -22.12 17.87 -0.04
CA THR A 76 -22.72 19.01 -0.77
C THR A 76 -21.93 19.26 -2.07
N LEU A 77 -22.29 18.55 -3.14
CA LEU A 77 -22.22 19.09 -4.50
C LEU A 77 -23.59 18.91 -5.18
N GLU A 78 -24.66 19.23 -4.46
CA GLU A 78 -25.89 19.69 -5.09
C GLU A 78 -25.86 21.22 -5.15
N MET A 79 -24.89 21.77 -5.89
CA MET A 79 -25.00 23.14 -6.37
C MET A 79 -26.02 23.15 -7.50
N ASN A 80 -27.30 23.23 -7.11
CA ASN A 80 -28.38 23.71 -7.96
C ASN A 80 -28.07 25.15 -8.38
N HIS A 81 -27.22 25.33 -9.39
CA HIS A 81 -27.30 26.49 -10.27
C HIS A 81 -28.36 26.19 -11.35
N ARG A 82 -29.64 26.14 -10.94
CA ARG A 82 -30.71 26.52 -11.87
C ARG A 82 -30.71 28.04 -11.90
N GLY A 83 -30.26 28.60 -13.01
CA GLY A 83 -30.29 30.03 -13.27
C GLY A 83 -31.70 30.58 -13.09
N GLN A 84 -31.86 31.48 -12.13
CA GLN A 84 -32.71 32.64 -12.33
C GLN A 84 -31.89 33.59 -13.18
N PHE A 85 -32.31 33.80 -14.44
CA PHE A 85 -32.23 35.03 -15.25
C PHE A 85 -32.53 34.66 -16.70
N ALA A 86 -33.82 34.56 -17.02
CA ALA A 86 -34.47 34.98 -18.27
C ALA A 86 -35.98 34.80 -18.10
#